data_AF-A0A9Q1FTL3-F1
#
_entry.id   AF-A0A9Q1FTL3-F1
#
_cell.length_a   1.000
_cell.length_b   1.000
_cell.length_c   1.000
_cell.angle_alpha   90.00
_cell.angle_beta   90.00
_cell.angle_gamma   90.00
#
_symmetry.space_group_name_H-M   'P 1'
#
loop_
_entity.id
_entity.type
_entity.pdbx_description
1 polymer ?
#
loop_
_entity_poly.entity_id
_entity_poly.type
_entity_poly.pdbx_seq_one_letter_code
_entity_poly.pdbx_strand_id
1 'polypeptide(L)'
;MEPNSLKWVGSPCGLHGPYIFYKAFRFHLEDKSRILSLGDFFFVRCKPEDPICIAELQLLWEERTTKQLLSSSKLYFLPEDTPQGRTVSHGEDEIVAVSEKVIVKLDDLVKWTVSDFSRWKCGLRAVPLKPAVLRDLGRNGQGEALQKYRESTLNSGLNFKDVLKEKAELGNHHVFVRLSSCDVR
;
A
#
# COMPACT_ATOMS: atom_id res chain seq x y z
N MET A 1 17.18 -22.46 1.45
CA MET A 1 15.97 -21.69 1.11
C MET A 1 16.45 -20.35 0.59
N GLU A 2 16.05 -19.96 -0.63
CA GLU A 2 16.43 -18.67 -1.23
C GLU A 2 15.80 -17.52 -0.42
N PRO A 3 16.57 -16.66 0.28
CA PRO A 3 16.02 -15.79 1.32
C PRO A 3 15.14 -14.62 0.85
N ASN A 4 14.98 -14.36 -0.45
CA ASN A 4 14.35 -13.12 -0.93
C ASN A 4 13.51 -13.28 -2.20
N SER A 5 12.85 -14.43 -2.40
CA SER A 5 12.04 -14.62 -3.62
C SER A 5 10.79 -13.73 -3.60
N LEU A 6 10.78 -12.68 -4.40
CA LEU A 6 9.58 -11.94 -4.76
C LEU A 6 8.64 -12.84 -5.57
N LYS A 7 7.36 -12.89 -5.19
CA LYS A 7 6.37 -13.73 -5.87
C LYS A 7 5.07 -12.98 -6.11
N TRP A 8 4.55 -13.04 -7.32
CA TRP A 8 3.19 -12.56 -7.60
C TRP A 8 2.16 -13.32 -6.77
N VAL A 9 1.09 -12.63 -6.37
CA VAL A 9 -0.03 -13.21 -5.61
C VAL A 9 -1.30 -13.11 -6.45
N GLY A 10 -1.93 -14.26 -6.69
CA GLY A 10 -3.07 -14.37 -7.58
C GLY A 10 -2.70 -14.46 -9.05
N SER A 11 -3.71 -14.58 -9.90
CA SER A 11 -3.51 -14.63 -11.35
C SER A 11 -3.22 -13.23 -11.93
N PRO A 12 -2.54 -13.15 -13.10
CA PRO A 12 -2.47 -11.91 -13.87
C PRO A 12 -3.86 -11.30 -14.07
N CYS A 13 -3.95 -9.97 -14.02
CA CYS A 13 -5.20 -9.25 -14.19
C CYS A 13 -5.26 -8.43 -15.49
N GLY A 14 -4.19 -8.43 -16.28
CA GLY A 14 -4.16 -7.75 -17.57
C GLY A 14 -2.90 -8.09 -18.36
N LEU A 15 -2.98 -7.85 -19.68
CA LEU A 15 -1.88 -7.99 -20.61
C LEU A 15 -1.90 -6.82 -21.59
N HIS A 16 -0.76 -6.19 -21.83
CA HIS A 16 -0.61 -5.16 -22.85
C HIS A 16 0.78 -5.23 -23.47
N GLY A 17 0.87 -5.68 -24.72
CA GLY A 17 2.17 -5.89 -25.39
C GLY A 17 3.08 -6.84 -24.60
N PRO A 18 4.32 -6.45 -24.26
CA PRO A 18 5.24 -7.28 -23.49
C PRO A 18 4.96 -7.26 -21.98
N TYR A 19 3.95 -6.54 -21.50
CA TYR A 19 3.68 -6.33 -20.08
C TYR A 19 2.56 -7.22 -19.55
N ILE A 20 2.80 -7.86 -18.41
CA ILE A 20 1.80 -8.64 -17.65
C ILE A 20 1.50 -7.91 -16.35
N PHE A 21 0.23 -7.62 -16.07
CA PHE A 21 -0.18 -6.87 -14.89
C PHE A 21 -0.68 -7.77 -13.77
N TYR A 22 -0.39 -7.38 -12.53
CA TYR A 22 -0.73 -8.11 -11.33
C TYR A 22 -1.40 -7.21 -10.29
N LYS A 23 -2.08 -7.83 -9.33
CA LYS A 23 -2.78 -7.12 -8.25
C LYS A 23 -1.96 -7.00 -6.97
N ALA A 24 -1.03 -7.92 -6.76
CA ALA A 24 -0.25 -8.00 -5.53
C ALA A 24 1.02 -8.84 -5.72
N PHE A 25 1.99 -8.62 -4.83
CA PHE A 25 3.15 -9.48 -4.69
C PHE A 25 3.45 -9.74 -3.22
N ARG A 26 4.14 -10.86 -2.97
CA ARG A 26 4.63 -11.31 -1.68
C ARG A 26 6.13 -11.07 -1.60
N PHE A 27 6.58 -10.60 -0.45
CA PHE A 27 7.98 -10.33 -0.14
C PHE A 27 8.27 -10.60 1.34
N HIS A 28 9.55 -10.58 1.72
CA HIS A 28 9.97 -10.66 3.11
C HIS A 28 10.49 -9.30 3.58
N LEU A 29 10.09 -8.91 4.77
CA LEU A 29 10.58 -7.72 5.47
C LEU A 29 10.83 -8.09 6.92
N GLU A 30 12.08 -8.00 7.38
CA GLU A 30 12.50 -8.42 8.73
C GLU A 30 12.04 -9.85 9.08
N ASP A 31 12.35 -10.81 8.20
CA ASP A 31 11.97 -12.22 8.30
C ASP A 31 10.46 -12.52 8.35
N LYS A 32 9.62 -11.50 8.14
CA LYS A 32 8.16 -11.65 8.05
C LYS A 32 7.72 -11.58 6.60
N SER A 33 7.05 -12.62 6.14
CA SER A 33 6.37 -12.60 4.84
C SER A 33 5.24 -11.58 4.87
N ARG A 34 5.15 -10.73 3.85
CA ARG A 34 4.13 -9.70 3.67
C ARG A 34 3.60 -9.72 2.25
N ILE A 35 2.39 -9.20 2.07
CA ILE A 35 1.74 -9.04 0.76
C ILE A 35 1.39 -7.57 0.60
N LEU A 36 1.86 -6.96 -0.48
CA LEU A 36 1.49 -5.61 -0.90
C LEU A 36 0.61 -5.71 -2.15
N SER A 37 -0.56 -5.07 -2.13
CA SER A 37 -1.54 -5.05 -3.22
C SER A 37 -1.82 -3.64 -3.71
N LEU A 38 -2.29 -3.50 -4.94
CA LEU A 38 -2.69 -2.20 -5.50
C LEU A 38 -3.63 -1.45 -4.55
N GLY A 39 -3.42 -0.14 -4.42
CA GLY A 39 -4.11 0.77 -3.51
C GLY A 39 -3.70 0.66 -2.03
N ASP A 40 -2.80 -0.26 -1.68
CA ASP A 40 -2.21 -0.27 -0.34
C ASP A 40 -1.30 0.95 -0.15
N PHE A 41 -1.39 1.56 1.04
CA PHE A 41 -0.48 2.61 1.48
C PHE A 41 0.53 2.08 2.50
N PHE A 42 1.81 2.39 2.30
CA PHE A 42 2.92 1.87 3.08
C PHE A 42 4.02 2.92 3.25
N PHE A 43 4.81 2.80 4.31
CA PHE A 43 5.92 3.71 4.54
C PHE A 43 7.12 3.31 3.70
N VAL A 44 7.75 4.31 3.09
CA VAL A 44 8.99 4.16 2.35
C VAL A 44 10.03 5.20 2.76
N ARG A 45 11.29 4.84 2.59
CA ARG A 45 12.43 5.74 2.65
C ARG A 45 13.38 5.40 1.51
N CYS A 46 13.53 6.31 0.56
CA CYS A 46 14.33 6.08 -0.65
C CYS A 46 15.83 5.97 -0.35
N LYS A 47 16.34 6.83 0.56
CA LYS A 47 17.73 6.80 1.06
C LYS A 47 17.76 6.99 2.57
N PRO A 48 18.79 6.49 3.29
CA PRO A 48 18.89 6.62 4.74
C PRO A 48 18.73 8.06 5.27
N GLU A 49 19.21 9.05 4.54
CA GLU A 49 19.14 10.48 4.83
C GLU A 49 17.78 11.13 4.49
N ASP A 50 16.97 10.49 3.65
CA ASP A 50 15.68 11.02 3.23
C ASP A 50 14.63 10.86 4.35
N PRO A 51 13.63 11.76 4.41
CA PRO A 51 12.49 11.59 5.31
C PRO A 51 11.69 10.32 4.95
N ILE A 52 10.98 9.78 5.95
CA ILE A 52 10.00 8.73 5.67
C ILE A 52 8.80 9.38 5.01
N CYS A 53 8.33 8.81 3.91
CA CYS A 53 7.10 9.24 3.27
C CYS A 53 6.14 8.06 3.08
N ILE A 54 4.92 8.35 2.69
CA ILE A 54 3.90 7.34 2.39
C ILE A 54 3.92 7.10 0.89
N ALA A 55 3.93 5.84 0.49
CA ALA A 55 3.70 5.40 -0.88
C ALA A 55 2.32 4.75 -1.00
N GLU A 56 1.62 5.04 -2.09
CA GLU A 56 0.44 4.30 -2.54
C GLU A 56 0.82 3.45 -3.74
N LEU A 57 0.62 2.14 -3.65
CA LEU A 57 0.95 1.25 -4.76
C LEU A 57 -0.09 1.42 -5.89
N GLN A 58 0.34 1.92 -7.04
CA GLN A 58 -0.56 2.27 -8.16
C GLN A 58 -0.62 1.19 -9.25
N LEU A 59 0.50 0.53 -9.53
CA LEU A 59 0.59 -0.46 -10.61
C LEU A 59 1.68 -1.48 -10.33
N LEU A 60 1.45 -2.71 -10.77
CA LEU A 60 2.40 -3.82 -10.70
C LEU A 60 2.43 -4.55 -12.04
N TRP A 61 3.62 -4.77 -12.58
CA TRP A 61 3.77 -5.51 -13.82
C TRP A 61 5.10 -6.24 -13.96
N GLU A 62 5.09 -7.25 -14.80
CA GLU A 62 6.28 -7.91 -15.32
C GLU A 62 6.50 -7.50 -16.77
N GLU A 63 7.72 -7.08 -17.11
CA GLU A 63 8.15 -6.93 -18.50
C GLU A 63 8.75 -8.25 -18.99
N ARG A 64 8.05 -8.94 -19.90
CA ARG A 64 8.40 -10.31 -20.33
C ARG A 64 9.77 -10.43 -21.01
N THR A 65 10.19 -9.39 -21.72
CA THR A 65 11.44 -9.41 -22.49
C THR A 65 12.65 -9.42 -21.55
N THR A 66 12.62 -8.61 -20.50
CA THR A 66 13.71 -8.42 -19.55
C THR A 66 13.50 -9.22 -18.26
N LYS A 67 12.31 -9.81 -18.07
CA LYS A 67 11.83 -10.45 -16.84
C LYS A 67 11.91 -9.52 -15.62
N GLN A 68 11.81 -8.21 -15.84
CA GLN A 68 11.83 -7.24 -14.76
C GLN A 68 10.46 -7.17 -14.07
N LEU A 69 10.48 -7.23 -12.75
CA LEU A 69 9.31 -7.02 -11.91
C LEU A 69 9.32 -5.56 -11.46
N LEU A 70 8.27 -4.82 -11.83
CA LEU A 70 8.20 -3.38 -11.68
C LEU A 70 6.96 -2.96 -10.91
N SER A 71 7.07 -1.79 -10.28
CA SER A 71 5.98 -1.12 -9.60
C SER A 71 5.93 0.36 -9.99
N SER A 72 4.74 0.93 -9.93
CA SER A 72 4.52 2.36 -9.94
C SER A 72 3.86 2.75 -8.63
N SER A 73 4.37 3.78 -7.97
CA SER A 73 3.82 4.29 -6.71
C SER A 73 3.66 5.80 -6.75
N LYS A 74 2.62 6.30 -6.08
CA LYS A 74 2.44 7.73 -5.81
C LYS A 74 2.94 8.03 -4.41
N LEU A 75 3.74 9.09 -4.25
CA LEU A 75 4.35 9.44 -2.97
C LEU A 75 3.61 10.59 -2.29
N TYR A 76 3.58 10.57 -0.97
CA TYR A 76 2.96 11.57 -0.12
C TYR A 76 3.91 11.94 1.02
N PHE A 77 4.19 13.23 1.16
CA PHE A 77 5.13 13.75 2.14
C PHE A 77 4.41 14.60 3.18
N LEU A 78 5.01 14.74 4.34
CA LEU A 78 4.60 15.77 5.27
C LEU A 78 4.95 17.15 4.71
N PRO A 79 4.13 18.18 4.94
CA PRO A 79 4.48 19.54 4.57
C PRO A 79 5.87 19.96 5.07
N GLU A 80 6.26 19.51 6.28
CA GLU A 80 7.57 19.72 6.88
C GLU A 80 8.74 19.14 6.08
N ASP A 81 8.50 18.04 5.36
CA ASP A 81 9.49 17.34 4.56
C ASP A 81 9.56 17.88 3.12
N THR A 82 8.74 18.89 2.80
CA THR A 82 8.82 19.61 1.53
C THR A 82 9.78 20.80 1.64
N PRO A 83 10.42 21.23 0.53
CA PRO A 83 11.26 22.43 0.53
C PRO A 83 10.55 23.70 1.02
N GLN A 84 9.23 23.77 0.86
CA GLN A 84 8.39 24.89 1.28
C GLN A 84 8.08 24.86 2.79
N GLY A 85 8.20 23.70 3.43
CA GLY A 85 7.83 23.49 4.82
C GLY A 85 6.33 23.62 5.11
N ARG A 86 5.95 23.39 6.36
CA ARG A 86 4.56 23.61 6.81
C ARG A 86 4.27 25.11 6.94
N THR A 87 3.21 25.56 6.29
CA THR A 87 2.59 26.88 6.45
C THR A 87 1.33 26.82 7.33
N VAL A 88 0.79 27.99 7.68
CA VAL A 88 -0.47 28.15 8.45
C VAL A 88 -1.73 27.71 7.70
N SER A 89 -1.64 27.49 6.39
CA SER A 89 -2.78 27.04 5.57
C SER A 89 -2.98 25.54 5.61
N HIS A 90 -1.98 24.76 6.04
CA HIS A 90 -2.10 23.31 6.09
C HIS A 90 -2.92 22.85 7.30
N GLY A 91 -3.69 21.79 7.12
CA GLY A 91 -4.36 21.07 8.21
C GLY A 91 -3.39 20.32 9.13
N GLU A 92 -3.87 19.87 10.29
CA GLU A 92 -3.08 19.12 11.28
C GLU A 92 -2.47 17.85 10.68
N ASP A 93 -3.32 17.00 10.09
CA ASP A 93 -2.95 15.71 9.48
C ASP A 93 -2.79 15.77 7.96
N GLU A 94 -2.60 16.97 7.40
CA GLU A 94 -2.43 17.14 5.97
C GLU A 94 -1.12 16.53 5.47
N ILE A 95 -1.17 15.91 4.29
CA ILE A 95 -0.02 15.39 3.57
C ILE A 95 -0.06 15.90 2.12
N VAL A 96 1.11 16.17 1.56
CA VAL A 96 1.27 16.68 0.20
C VAL A 96 1.56 15.54 -0.75
N ALA A 97 0.70 15.38 -1.76
CA ALA A 97 0.88 14.38 -2.80
C ALA A 97 1.86 14.87 -3.88
N VAL A 98 2.84 14.05 -4.22
CA VAL A 98 3.67 14.27 -5.40
C VAL A 98 2.85 13.96 -6.65
N SER A 99 2.87 14.87 -7.63
CA SER A 99 2.12 14.72 -8.88
C SER A 99 2.66 13.57 -9.73
N GLU A 100 3.98 13.42 -9.78
CA GLU A 100 4.65 12.36 -10.54
C GLU A 100 4.70 11.05 -9.77
N LYS A 101 4.54 9.95 -10.51
CA LYS A 101 4.65 8.60 -9.95
C LYS A 101 6.09 8.12 -10.08
N VAL A 102 6.59 7.46 -9.04
CA VAL A 102 7.88 6.79 -9.08
C VAL A 102 7.71 5.39 -9.67
N ILE A 103 8.63 4.98 -10.54
CA ILE A 103 8.69 3.62 -11.10
C ILE A 103 9.99 2.97 -10.66
N VAL A 104 9.91 1.82 -10.00
CA VAL A 104 11.07 1.07 -9.50
C VAL A 104 10.88 -0.43 -9.63
N LYS A 105 12.00 -1.15 -9.62
CA LYS A 105 12.01 -2.61 -9.48
C LYS A 105 11.44 -3.00 -8.11
N LEU A 106 10.76 -4.15 -8.06
CA LEU A 106 10.20 -4.66 -6.81
C LEU A 106 11.28 -4.88 -5.75
N ASP A 107 12.48 -5.33 -6.13
CA ASP A 107 13.61 -5.48 -5.21
C ASP A 107 13.99 -4.16 -4.53
N ASP A 108 13.95 -3.06 -5.27
CA ASP A 108 14.28 -1.74 -4.71
C ASP A 108 13.13 -1.18 -3.88
N LEU A 109 11.87 -1.43 -4.28
CA LEU A 109 10.70 -1.08 -3.48
C LEU A 109 10.72 -1.76 -2.10
N VAL A 110 11.10 -3.04 -2.05
CA VAL A 110 11.22 -3.77 -0.78
C VAL A 110 12.30 -3.18 0.11
N LYS A 111 13.46 -2.80 -0.45
CA LYS A 111 14.51 -2.10 0.31
C LYS A 111 14.06 -0.75 0.84
N TRP A 112 13.21 -0.04 0.10
CA TRP A 112 12.66 1.23 0.54
C TRP A 112 11.58 1.07 1.62
N THR A 113 10.94 -0.08 1.70
CA THR A 113 9.81 -0.29 2.63
C THR A 113 10.29 -0.26 4.08
N VAL A 114 9.62 0.54 4.91
CA VAL A 114 9.97 0.73 6.32
C VAL A 114 8.93 0.07 7.23
N SER A 115 9.41 -0.77 8.14
CA SER A 115 8.67 -1.42 9.23
C SER A 115 8.58 -0.56 10.49
N ASP A 116 9.67 0.15 10.83
CA ASP A 116 9.74 1.07 11.97
C ASP A 116 9.37 2.50 11.56
N PHE A 117 8.15 2.88 11.88
CA PHE A 117 7.59 4.21 11.66
C PHE A 117 7.51 5.01 12.97
N SER A 118 8.32 4.69 13.99
CA SER A 118 8.39 5.46 15.26
C SER A 118 8.64 6.97 15.06
N ARG A 119 9.27 7.34 13.94
CA ARG A 119 9.53 8.74 13.54
C ARG A 119 8.32 9.43 12.90
N TRP A 120 7.32 8.69 12.43
CA TRP A 120 6.07 9.23 11.90
C TRP A 120 5.13 9.57 13.07
N LYS A 121 4.91 10.87 13.31
CA LYS A 121 4.23 11.39 14.51
C LYS A 121 2.83 11.95 14.26
N CYS A 122 2.34 11.86 13.04
CA CYS A 122 1.09 12.47 12.58
C CYS A 122 0.08 11.41 12.13
N GLY A 123 -1.20 11.78 12.09
CA GLY A 123 -2.29 10.88 11.81
C GLY A 123 -2.71 10.01 13.00
N LEU A 124 -3.91 9.44 12.87
CA LEU A 124 -4.49 8.58 13.89
C LEU A 124 -4.05 7.13 13.73
N ARG A 125 -3.71 6.48 14.85
CA ARG A 125 -3.43 5.05 14.86
C ARG A 125 -4.71 4.29 14.52
N ALA A 126 -4.68 3.53 13.42
CA ALA A 126 -5.76 2.60 13.11
C ALA A 126 -5.83 1.52 14.19
N VAL A 127 -6.94 1.46 14.92
CA VAL A 127 -7.20 0.39 15.90
C VAL A 127 -7.91 -0.74 15.17
N PRO A 128 -7.40 -1.99 15.22
CA PRO A 128 -8.10 -3.14 14.69
C PRO A 128 -9.50 -3.22 15.32
N LEU A 129 -10.54 -3.39 14.50
CA LEU A 129 -11.88 -3.60 15.01
C LEU A 129 -11.89 -4.86 15.87
N LYS A 130 -12.42 -4.75 17.09
CA LYS A 130 -12.53 -5.90 18.01
C LYS A 130 -13.33 -7.03 17.32
N PRO A 131 -12.97 -8.32 17.51
CA PRO A 131 -13.69 -9.43 16.89
C PRO A 131 -15.20 -9.44 17.14
N ALA A 132 -15.66 -8.94 18.31
CA ALA A 132 -17.07 -8.76 18.61
C ALA A 132 -17.75 -7.76 17.65
N VAL A 133 -17.13 -6.59 17.45
CA VAL A 133 -17.60 -5.57 16.51
C VAL A 133 -17.59 -6.10 15.08
N LEU A 134 -16.58 -6.90 14.70
CA LEU A 134 -16.50 -7.53 13.37
C LEU A 134 -17.63 -8.54 13.13
N ARG A 135 -18.01 -9.31 14.17
CA ARG A 135 -19.15 -10.24 14.13
C ARG A 135 -20.49 -9.51 14.08
N ASP A 136 -20.64 -8.43 14.82
CA ASP A 136 -21.86 -7.62 14.83
C ASP A 136 -22.05 -6.86 13.50
N LEU A 137 -20.97 -6.35 12.90
CA LEU A 137 -20.96 -5.78 11.54
C LEU A 137 -21.38 -6.81 10.48
N GLY A 138 -20.98 -8.08 10.64
CA GLY A 138 -21.37 -9.18 9.76
C GLY A 138 -22.85 -9.55 9.82
N ARG A 139 -23.52 -9.35 10.97
CA ARG A 139 -24.98 -9.57 11.11
C ARG A 139 -25.81 -8.42 10.57
N ASN A 140 -25.27 -7.21 10.53
CA ASN A 140 -26.03 -5.98 10.26
C ASN A 140 -25.85 -5.46 8.82
N GLY A 141 -25.26 -6.24 7.91
CA GLY A 141 -24.95 -5.80 6.53
C GLY A 141 -23.82 -4.76 6.42
N GLN A 142 -23.25 -4.31 7.54
CA GLN A 142 -22.16 -3.34 7.60
C GLN A 142 -20.78 -3.97 7.31
N GLY A 143 -20.67 -5.30 7.38
CA GLY A 143 -19.50 -6.05 6.88
C GLY A 143 -19.30 -5.85 5.38
N GLU A 144 -20.40 -5.78 4.62
CA GLU A 144 -20.34 -5.38 3.22
C GLU A 144 -19.92 -3.92 3.06
N ALA A 145 -20.26 -3.01 3.98
CA ALA A 145 -19.86 -1.60 3.90
C ALA A 145 -18.34 -1.42 4.15
N LEU A 146 -17.74 -2.22 5.05
CA LEU A 146 -16.29 -2.22 5.25
C LEU A 146 -15.55 -2.82 4.05
N GLN A 147 -16.12 -3.88 3.46
CA GLN A 147 -15.60 -4.48 2.24
C GLN A 147 -15.77 -3.54 1.04
N LYS A 148 -16.94 -2.92 0.88
CA LYS A 148 -17.24 -1.87 -0.09
C LYS A 148 -16.36 -0.63 0.12
N TYR A 149 -15.98 -0.27 1.34
CA TYR A 149 -15.03 0.83 1.59
C TYR A 149 -13.61 0.47 1.12
N ARG A 150 -13.16 -0.76 1.38
CA ARG A 150 -11.89 -1.26 0.83
C ARG A 150 -11.94 -1.32 -0.70
N GLU A 151 -13.06 -1.77 -1.26
CA GLU A 151 -13.28 -1.84 -2.71
C GLU A 151 -13.48 -0.44 -3.33
N SER A 152 -14.04 0.54 -2.60
CA SER A 152 -14.26 1.91 -3.08
C SER A 152 -12.99 2.76 -3.07
N THR A 153 -12.00 2.38 -2.26
CA THR A 153 -10.63 2.95 -2.39
C THR A 153 -9.95 2.42 -3.66
N LEU A 154 -10.48 1.36 -4.27
CA LEU A 154 -9.97 0.67 -5.44
C LEU A 154 -10.95 0.83 -6.61
N ASN A 155 -11.01 2.02 -7.22
CA ASN A 155 -11.79 2.30 -8.45
C ASN A 155 -11.32 1.51 -9.70
N SER A 156 -10.76 0.32 -9.52
CA SER A 156 -9.98 -0.43 -10.53
C SER A 156 -10.80 -1.47 -11.30
N GLY A 157 -12.01 -1.81 -10.86
CA GLY A 157 -12.80 -2.91 -11.46
C GLY A 157 -12.14 -4.30 -11.36
N LEU A 158 -11.04 -4.42 -10.60
CA LEU A 158 -10.27 -5.65 -10.44
C LEU A 158 -10.86 -6.52 -9.31
N ASN A 159 -10.85 -7.84 -9.52
CA ASN A 159 -11.27 -8.81 -8.50
C ASN A 159 -10.09 -9.20 -7.59
N PHE A 160 -10.16 -8.86 -6.30
CA PHE A 160 -9.11 -9.12 -5.30
C PHE A 160 -9.36 -10.36 -4.41
N LYS A 161 -10.35 -11.22 -4.71
CA LYS A 161 -10.71 -12.35 -3.84
C LYS A 161 -9.55 -13.29 -3.54
N ASP A 162 -8.71 -13.58 -4.53
CA ASP A 162 -7.49 -14.39 -4.40
C ASP A 162 -6.44 -13.73 -3.49
N VAL A 163 -6.18 -12.44 -3.69
CA VAL A 163 -5.26 -11.65 -2.86
C VAL A 163 -5.73 -11.59 -1.41
N LEU A 164 -7.04 -11.38 -1.20
CA LEU A 164 -7.63 -11.32 0.14
C LEU A 164 -7.54 -12.66 0.87
N LYS A 165 -7.77 -13.77 0.17
CA LYS A 165 -7.60 -15.13 0.72
C LYS A 165 -6.15 -15.34 1.17
N GLU A 166 -5.18 -15.00 0.32
CA GLU A 166 -3.75 -15.11 0.63
C GLU A 166 -3.32 -14.22 1.80
N LYS A 167 -3.83 -12.99 1.87
CA LYS A 167 -3.61 -12.09 3.03
C LYS A 167 -4.17 -12.68 4.32
N ALA A 168 -5.33 -13.34 4.28
CA ALA A 168 -5.95 -13.98 5.43
C ALA A 168 -5.16 -15.20 5.92
N GLU A 169 -4.70 -16.06 5.01
CA GLU A 169 -3.87 -17.23 5.32
C GLU A 169 -2.52 -16.84 5.93
N LEU A 170 -1.96 -15.70 5.51
CA LEU A 170 -0.71 -15.17 6.04
C LEU A 170 -0.87 -14.60 7.47
N GLY A 171 -2.09 -14.40 7.96
CA GLY A 171 -2.35 -13.80 9.28
C GLY A 171 -1.87 -12.35 9.41
N ASN A 172 -1.70 -11.65 8.28
CA ASN A 172 -1.03 -10.35 8.24
C ASN A 172 -1.97 -9.25 8.76
N HIS A 173 -1.94 -9.00 10.06
CA HIS A 173 -2.73 -7.97 10.75
C HIS A 173 -1.99 -6.63 10.94
N HIS A 174 -0.98 -6.32 10.12
CA HIS A 174 -0.20 -5.10 10.28
C HIS A 174 -0.74 -3.91 9.49
N VAL A 175 -0.54 -2.74 10.09
CA VAL A 175 -1.12 -1.42 9.78
C VAL A 175 -0.69 -0.96 8.38
N PHE A 176 -1.54 -1.17 7.38
CA PHE A 176 -1.55 -0.31 6.21
C PHE A 176 -1.96 1.10 6.66
N VAL A 177 -1.29 2.12 6.15
CA VAL A 177 -1.68 3.51 6.42
C VAL A 177 -3.10 3.66 5.89
N ARG A 178 -4.04 4.02 6.76
CA ARG A 178 -5.40 4.29 6.33
C ARG A 178 -5.54 5.79 6.14
N LEU A 179 -5.37 6.24 4.91
CA LEU A 179 -5.70 7.62 4.56
C LEU A 179 -7.21 7.71 4.36
N SER A 180 -7.89 8.47 5.21
CA SER A 180 -9.21 8.97 4.87
C SER A 180 -9.02 10.19 3.98
N SER A 181 -9.35 10.08 2.70
CA SER A 181 -9.56 11.28 1.89
C SER A 181 -10.70 12.06 2.55
N CYS A 182 -10.42 13.25 3.06
CA CYS A 182 -11.48 14.22 3.30
C CYS A 182 -11.95 14.68 1.93
N ASP A 183 -13.22 14.39 1.58
CA ASP A 183 -13.90 15.12 0.52
C ASP A 183 -13.84 16.61 0.89
N VAL A 184 -13.01 17.36 0.18
CA VAL A 184 -13.09 18.82 0.18
C VAL A 184 -14.40 19.14 -0.53
N ARG A 185 -15.41 19.51 0.25
CA ARG A 185 -16.68 20.06 -0.27
C ARG A 185 -16.45 21.40 -0.95
#